data_AF-A0A554VRI9-F1
#
_entry.id   AF-A0A554VRI9-F1
#
_cell.length_a   1.000
_cell.length_b   1.000
_cell.length_c   1.000
_cell.angle_alpha   90.00
_cell.angle_beta   90.00
_cell.angle_gamma   90.00
#
_symmetry.space_group_name_H-M   'P 1'
#
loop_
_entity.id
_entity.type
_entity.pdbx_description
1 polymer ?
#
loop_
_entity_poly.entity_id
_entity_poly.type
_entity_poly.pdbx_seq_one_letter_code
_entity_poly.pdbx_strand_id
1 'polypeptide(L)'
;MEVSSKSKQKPFFKGKIVVDGIEINKSRFENITMRKYEVKHFTYTGKKSPCLIDISYNQIFDKGFVKPKPTKDKYTIEKLEEEQIEFSDFGFKLSVIQELMYNKELLKPKFDLDEFVELYDQREINIEEEGYEPIPEVTEYFKNLPVPKKLATEITEIYQDGGNDIYMQLLRFGEGWEDYWDIENTEDATQFPNLKKAILCYAKDNVIEELNNMGIKAEWL
;
A
#
# COMPACT_ATOMS: atom_id res chain seq x y z
N MET A 1 -41.52 -50.10 9.70
CA MET A 1 -40.93 -48.85 9.18
C MET A 1 -39.48 -48.79 9.65
N GLU A 2 -38.56 -48.86 8.68
CA GLU A 2 -37.13 -49.00 8.88
C GLU A 2 -36.49 -47.75 9.50
N VAL A 3 -35.59 -47.97 10.46
CA VAL A 3 -34.75 -46.95 11.07
C VAL A 3 -33.61 -46.65 10.10
N SER A 4 -33.63 -45.49 9.45
CA SER A 4 -32.55 -45.10 8.54
C SER A 4 -31.26 -44.82 9.34
N SER A 5 -30.20 -45.57 9.02
CA SER A 5 -28.89 -45.37 9.62
C SER A 5 -28.32 -44.03 9.15
N LYS A 6 -27.89 -43.17 10.07
CA LYS A 6 -27.06 -42.00 9.74
C LYS A 6 -25.81 -42.48 9.02
N SER A 7 -25.67 -42.19 7.74
CA SER A 7 -24.46 -42.49 6.98
C SER A 7 -23.27 -41.81 7.64
N LYS A 8 -22.34 -42.60 8.20
CA LYS A 8 -21.05 -42.09 8.67
C LYS A 8 -20.29 -41.59 7.45
N GLN A 9 -20.09 -40.28 7.36
CA GLN A 9 -19.31 -39.64 6.31
C GLN A 9 -17.90 -40.25 6.30
N LYS A 10 -17.44 -40.71 5.13
CA LYS A 10 -16.08 -41.25 4.97
C LYS A 10 -15.08 -40.09 5.12
N PRO A 11 -13.93 -40.30 5.79
CA PRO A 11 -12.92 -39.26 5.93
C PRO A 11 -12.37 -38.82 4.56
N PHE A 12 -12.23 -37.51 4.36
CA PHE A 12 -11.74 -36.87 3.14
C PHE A 12 -10.28 -37.23 2.83
N PHE A 13 -9.48 -37.42 3.88
CA PHE A 13 -8.09 -37.87 3.80
C PHE A 13 -7.87 -39.11 4.67
N LYS A 14 -7.10 -40.07 4.16
CA LYS A 14 -6.60 -41.21 4.92
C LYS A 14 -5.08 -41.24 4.78
N GLY A 15 -4.38 -40.83 5.83
CA GLY A 15 -2.93 -40.77 5.87
C GLY A 15 -2.44 -40.00 7.10
N LYS A 16 -1.13 -39.77 7.17
CA LYS A 16 -0.49 -38.98 8.22
C LYS A 16 0.03 -37.68 7.62
N ILE A 17 -0.26 -36.55 8.26
CA ILE A 17 0.41 -35.29 7.94
C ILE A 17 1.55 -35.14 8.93
N VAL A 18 2.78 -34.98 8.43
CA VAL A 18 3.97 -34.78 9.25
C VAL A 18 4.58 -33.45 8.84
N VAL A 19 4.67 -32.51 9.78
CA VAL A 19 5.32 -31.21 9.58
C VAL A 19 6.55 -31.19 10.48
N ASP A 20 7.74 -31.00 9.91
CA ASP A 20 9.02 -30.99 10.65
C ASP A 20 9.22 -32.18 11.61
N GLY A 21 8.86 -33.39 11.14
CA GLY A 21 8.95 -34.63 11.94
C GLY A 21 7.85 -34.82 12.99
N ILE A 22 6.95 -33.84 13.17
CA ILE A 22 5.82 -33.92 14.09
C ILE A 22 4.56 -34.37 13.34
N GLU A 23 4.01 -35.52 13.75
CA GLU A 23 2.75 -36.03 13.20
C GLU A 23 1.57 -35.21 13.70
N ILE A 24 0.86 -34.56 12.79
CA ILE A 24 -0.36 -33.79 13.04
C ILE A 24 -1.53 -34.78 13.13
N ASN A 25 -1.55 -35.59 14.19
CA ASN A 25 -2.54 -36.64 14.42
C ASN A 25 -3.57 -36.23 15.49
N LYS A 26 -4.16 -35.05 15.32
CA LYS A 26 -5.34 -34.67 16.08
C LYS A 26 -6.52 -34.69 15.14
N SER A 27 -7.45 -35.61 15.39
CA SER A 27 -8.75 -35.66 14.72
C SER A 27 -9.54 -34.35 14.85
N ARG A 28 -9.12 -33.44 15.76
CA ARG A 28 -9.60 -32.07 15.94
C ARG A 28 -8.48 -31.17 16.47
N PHE A 29 -8.13 -30.12 15.73
CA PHE A 29 -7.35 -28.97 16.21
C PHE A 29 -7.90 -27.72 15.50
N GLU A 30 -7.69 -26.53 16.05
CA GLU A 30 -8.03 -25.27 15.38
C GLU A 30 -6.77 -24.63 14.80
N ASN A 31 -5.70 -24.60 15.61
CA ASN A 31 -4.38 -24.10 15.22
C ASN A 31 -3.27 -24.89 15.92
N ILE A 32 -2.16 -25.15 15.22
CA ILE A 32 -0.91 -25.68 15.76
C ILE A 32 0.23 -24.76 15.32
N THR A 33 0.83 -24.08 16.29
CA THR A 33 1.97 -23.19 16.06
C THR A 33 3.28 -23.93 16.33
N MET A 34 4.17 -23.95 15.34
CA MET A 34 5.51 -24.52 15.41
C MET A 34 6.56 -23.43 15.20
N ARG A 35 7.84 -23.74 15.47
CA ARG A 35 8.93 -22.75 15.33
C ARG A 35 9.03 -22.13 13.93
N LYS A 36 8.77 -22.89 12.87
CA LYS A 36 8.86 -22.41 11.47
C LYS A 36 7.53 -22.36 10.74
N TYR A 37 6.51 -23.04 11.25
CA TYR A 37 5.28 -23.28 10.52
C TYR A 37 4.08 -23.09 11.44
N GLU A 38 2.97 -22.67 10.86
CA GLU A 38 1.67 -22.64 11.50
C GLU A 38 0.72 -23.53 10.69
N VAL A 39 -0.05 -24.38 11.37
CA VAL A 39 -1.02 -25.28 10.74
C VAL A 39 -2.41 -24.97 11.26
N LYS A 40 -3.30 -24.51 10.39
CA LYS A 40 -4.68 -24.12 10.74
C LYS A 40 -5.72 -25.04 10.12
N HIS A 41 -6.78 -25.28 10.87
CA HIS A 41 -7.91 -26.10 10.45
C HIS A 41 -9.18 -25.25 10.34
N PHE A 42 -9.74 -25.16 9.14
CA PHE A 42 -10.91 -24.34 8.85
C PHE A 42 -12.16 -25.18 8.66
N THR A 43 -13.28 -24.74 9.25
CA THR A 43 -14.60 -25.36 9.05
C THR A 43 -15.49 -24.40 8.27
N TYR A 44 -15.98 -24.80 7.11
CA TYR A 44 -16.96 -24.02 6.35
C TYR A 44 -18.31 -24.05 7.08
N THR A 45 -18.90 -22.88 7.31
CA THR A 45 -20.09 -22.67 8.16
C THR A 45 -21.40 -23.20 7.57
N GLY A 46 -21.37 -23.87 6.40
CA GLY A 46 -22.55 -24.33 5.67
C GLY A 46 -22.89 -25.84 5.66
N LYS A 47 -21.94 -26.79 5.90
CA LYS A 47 -22.22 -28.24 6.18
C LYS A 47 -20.95 -29.08 6.39
N LYS A 48 -21.19 -30.29 6.95
CA LYS A 48 -20.34 -31.29 7.61
C LYS A 48 -19.02 -31.71 6.91
N SER A 49 -17.95 -31.65 7.71
CA SER A 49 -16.55 -32.11 7.50
C SER A 49 -15.59 -31.10 6.85
N PRO A 50 -14.32 -31.04 7.29
CA PRO A 50 -13.42 -29.93 6.97
C PRO A 50 -12.91 -29.97 5.54
N CYS A 51 -12.75 -28.80 4.94
CA CYS A 51 -12.40 -28.65 3.53
C CYS A 51 -11.02 -28.01 3.30
N LEU A 52 -10.35 -27.47 4.34
CA LEU A 52 -9.07 -26.78 4.16
C LEU A 52 -8.14 -26.93 5.37
N ILE A 53 -6.90 -27.30 5.09
CA ILE A 53 -5.75 -27.22 6.00
C ILE A 53 -4.80 -26.20 5.38
N ASP A 54 -4.50 -25.13 6.10
CA ASP A 54 -3.47 -24.17 5.72
C ASP A 54 -2.17 -24.51 6.45
N ILE A 55 -1.05 -24.48 5.73
CA ILE A 55 0.29 -24.62 6.28
C ILE A 55 1.09 -23.43 5.78
N SER A 56 1.30 -22.47 6.66
CA SER A 56 2.01 -21.23 6.36
C SER A 56 3.28 -21.10 7.18
N TYR A 57 4.21 -20.28 6.70
CA TYR A 57 5.41 -19.94 7.45
C TYR A 57 5.03 -19.18 8.71
N ASN A 58 5.58 -19.57 9.85
CA ASN A 58 5.36 -18.86 11.10
C ASN A 58 6.26 -17.62 11.16
N GLN A 59 5.67 -16.50 10.76
CA GLN A 59 6.36 -15.21 10.63
C GLN A 59 6.88 -14.66 11.96
N ILE A 60 6.35 -15.13 13.11
CA ILE A 60 6.73 -14.65 14.45
C ILE A 60 8.19 -15.02 14.80
N PHE A 61 8.73 -16.09 14.21
CA PHE A 61 10.08 -16.58 14.53
C PHE A 61 11.16 -16.16 13.54
N ASP A 62 10.79 -15.43 12.49
CA ASP A 62 11.75 -14.82 11.60
C ASP A 62 12.17 -13.47 12.14
N LYS A 63 13.41 -13.40 12.63
CA LYS A 63 13.99 -12.15 13.14
C LYS A 63 14.09 -11.07 12.05
N GLY A 64 13.97 -11.44 10.76
CA GLY A 64 13.86 -10.50 9.65
C GLY A 64 12.45 -9.98 9.38
N PHE A 65 11.40 -10.58 9.95
CA PHE A 65 10.00 -10.15 9.78
C PHE A 65 9.44 -9.35 10.95
N VAL A 66 10.10 -9.32 12.11
CA VAL A 66 9.72 -8.39 13.17
C VAL A 66 10.16 -6.99 12.73
N LYS A 67 9.31 -6.32 11.95
CA LYS A 67 9.48 -4.89 11.65
C LYS A 67 9.70 -4.17 12.98
N PRO A 68 10.74 -3.33 13.13
CA PRO A 68 10.88 -2.52 14.31
C PRO A 68 9.60 -1.72 14.49
N LYS A 69 9.03 -1.75 15.70
CA LYS A 69 7.79 -1.04 15.98
C LYS A 69 8.01 0.43 15.61
N PRO A 70 7.22 1.00 14.68
CA PRO A 70 7.44 2.37 14.26
C PRO A 70 7.21 3.30 15.45
N THR A 71 7.98 4.38 15.51
CA THR A 71 7.89 5.36 16.59
C THR A 71 6.76 6.35 16.27
N LYS A 72 6.06 6.84 17.30
CA LYS A 72 4.91 7.75 17.13
C LYS A 72 5.24 9.02 16.34
N ASP A 73 6.49 9.44 16.39
CA ASP A 73 7.01 10.62 15.71
C ASP A 73 7.41 10.38 14.25
N LYS A 74 7.37 9.13 13.73
CA LYS A 74 7.83 8.79 12.38
C LYS A 74 7.22 9.69 11.30
N TYR A 75 5.91 9.97 11.37
CA TYR A 75 5.20 10.81 10.41
C TYR A 75 4.93 12.22 10.93
N THR A 76 5.70 12.68 11.92
CA THR A 76 5.65 14.09 12.33
C THR A 76 6.37 14.92 11.28
N ILE A 77 5.67 15.92 10.75
CA ILE A 77 6.25 16.85 9.77
C ILE A 77 7.17 17.82 10.51
N GLU A 78 8.46 17.71 10.26
CA GLU A 78 9.45 18.66 10.72
C GLU A 78 9.62 19.80 9.72
N LYS A 79 9.86 21.00 10.25
CA LYS A 79 10.20 22.15 9.41
C LYS A 79 11.59 21.94 8.83
N LEU A 80 11.72 22.08 7.51
CA LEU A 80 13.03 22.07 6.86
C LEU A 80 13.82 23.35 7.22
N GLU A 81 15.11 23.17 7.52
CA GLU A 81 16.07 24.27 7.67
C GLU A 81 16.66 24.73 6.32
N GLU A 82 16.14 24.20 5.20
CA GLU A 82 16.55 24.50 3.83
C GLU A 82 15.37 24.93 2.95
N GLU A 83 15.65 25.49 1.76
CA GLU A 83 14.60 25.85 0.81
C GLU A 83 13.81 24.60 0.40
N GLN A 84 12.49 24.76 0.31
CA GLN A 84 11.57 23.74 -0.17
C GLN A 84 11.03 24.11 -1.56
N ILE A 85 10.50 23.11 -2.25
CA ILE A 85 9.71 23.30 -3.48
C ILE A 85 8.33 23.82 -3.06
N GLU A 86 7.85 24.85 -3.75
CA GLU A 86 6.52 25.43 -3.52
C GLU A 86 5.58 24.89 -4.60
N PHE A 87 4.57 24.11 -4.22
CA PHE A 87 3.64 23.50 -5.19
C PHE A 87 2.35 24.30 -5.26
N SER A 88 1.94 24.70 -6.47
CA SER A 88 0.59 25.21 -6.73
C SER A 88 -0.40 24.12 -7.10
N ASP A 89 0.10 22.97 -7.59
CA ASP A 89 -0.70 21.82 -8.02
C ASP A 89 -0.44 20.59 -7.15
N PHE A 90 -1.50 20.04 -6.56
CA PHE A 90 -1.36 18.90 -5.66
C PHE A 90 -1.11 17.59 -6.40
N GLY A 91 -1.70 17.38 -7.58
CA GLY A 91 -1.44 16.20 -8.42
C GLY A 91 0.02 16.16 -8.88
N PHE A 92 0.58 17.33 -9.22
CA PHE A 92 1.99 17.46 -9.58
C PHE A 92 2.88 17.15 -8.37
N LYS A 93 2.53 17.69 -7.19
CA LYS A 93 3.23 17.36 -5.94
C LYS A 93 3.27 15.87 -5.67
N LEU A 94 2.14 15.17 -5.81
CA LEU A 94 2.10 13.72 -5.61
C LEU A 94 3.00 12.95 -6.58
N SER A 95 3.07 13.41 -7.83
CA SER A 95 3.93 12.80 -8.85
C SER A 95 5.42 12.95 -8.49
N VAL A 96 5.80 14.10 -7.94
CA VAL A 96 7.16 14.32 -7.42
C VAL A 96 7.44 13.48 -6.18
N ILE A 97 6.47 13.36 -5.27
CA ILE A 97 6.59 12.51 -4.08
C ILE A 97 6.73 11.03 -4.49
N GLN A 98 5.96 10.55 -5.48
CA GLN A 98 6.09 9.19 -6.01
C GLN A 98 7.54 8.91 -6.40
N GLU A 99 8.12 9.77 -7.24
CA GLU A 99 9.48 9.59 -7.74
C GLU A 99 10.52 9.67 -6.61
N LEU A 100 10.46 10.69 -5.76
CA LEU A 100 11.47 10.89 -4.72
C LEU A 100 11.36 9.89 -3.57
N MET A 101 10.16 9.54 -3.14
CA MET A 101 9.94 8.71 -1.95
C MET A 101 9.96 7.23 -2.28
N TYR A 102 9.31 6.80 -3.36
CA TYR A 102 9.09 5.38 -3.65
C TYR A 102 10.07 4.83 -4.67
N ASN A 103 10.36 5.58 -5.74
CA ASN A 103 11.26 5.10 -6.79
C ASN A 103 12.74 5.33 -6.43
N LYS A 104 13.08 6.53 -5.94
CA LYS A 104 14.46 6.92 -5.63
C LYS A 104 14.84 6.77 -4.15
N GLU A 105 13.86 6.68 -3.26
CA GLU A 105 14.04 6.60 -1.80
C GLU A 105 14.87 7.76 -1.20
N LEU A 106 14.80 8.95 -1.81
CA LEU A 106 15.49 10.17 -1.39
C LEU A 106 14.65 11.01 -0.41
N LEU A 107 13.31 10.94 -0.50
CA LEU A 107 12.40 11.60 0.43
C LEU A 107 12.01 10.62 1.54
N LYS A 108 12.31 10.95 2.80
CA LYS A 108 12.17 10.05 3.95
C LYS A 108 11.37 10.70 5.09
N PRO A 109 10.70 9.88 5.93
CA PRO A 109 10.56 8.42 5.79
C PRO A 109 9.63 8.03 4.63
N LYS A 110 9.79 6.80 4.11
CA LYS A 110 8.82 6.21 3.18
C LYS A 110 7.49 6.06 3.91
N PHE A 111 6.45 6.67 3.37
CA PHE A 111 5.10 6.62 3.92
C PHE A 111 4.49 5.23 3.68
N ASP A 112 3.75 4.76 4.68
CA ASP A 112 3.03 3.49 4.66
C ASP A 112 1.73 3.69 5.44
N LEU A 113 0.60 3.48 4.76
CA LEU A 113 -0.74 3.74 5.27
C LEU A 113 -1.06 2.88 6.48
N ASP A 114 -0.72 1.59 6.45
CA ASP A 114 -0.98 0.66 7.55
C ASP A 114 -0.22 1.12 8.80
N GLU A 115 1.07 1.46 8.66
CA GLU A 115 1.87 2.01 9.75
C GLU A 115 1.38 3.39 10.21
N PHE A 116 0.87 4.24 9.30
CA PHE A 116 0.31 5.55 9.66
C PHE A 116 -0.94 5.39 10.52
N VAL A 117 -1.87 4.53 10.11
CA VAL A 117 -3.12 4.25 10.83
C VAL A 117 -2.84 3.63 12.21
N GLU A 118 -1.87 2.72 12.32
CA GLU A 118 -1.47 2.16 13.62
C GLU A 118 -0.92 3.21 14.60
N LEU A 119 -0.29 4.27 14.09
CA LEU A 119 0.33 5.33 14.89
C LEU A 119 -0.59 6.51 15.18
N TYR A 120 -1.65 6.69 14.38
CA TYR A 120 -2.54 7.83 14.48
C TYR A 120 -3.42 7.74 15.72
N ASP A 121 -3.30 8.72 16.63
CA ASP A 121 -3.97 8.69 17.94
C ASP A 121 -5.06 9.74 18.15
N GLN A 122 -5.33 10.57 17.13
CA GLN A 122 -6.37 11.60 17.19
C GLN A 122 -7.79 11.04 17.00
N ARG A 123 -7.92 9.97 16.19
CA ARG A 123 -9.12 9.16 16.03
C ARG A 123 -8.76 7.78 15.47
N GLU A 124 -9.71 6.86 15.52
CA GLU A 124 -9.63 5.61 14.76
C GLU A 124 -9.83 5.90 13.27
N ILE A 125 -8.96 5.34 12.43
CA ILE A 125 -9.09 5.32 10.97
C ILE A 125 -9.35 3.86 10.58
N ASN A 126 -10.53 3.58 10.04
CA ASN A 126 -10.89 2.23 9.61
C ASN A 126 -10.72 2.12 8.09
N ILE A 127 -9.58 1.56 7.65
CA ILE A 127 -9.26 1.44 6.22
C ILE A 127 -10.35 0.65 5.46
N GLU A 128 -10.94 -0.39 6.08
CA GLU A 128 -11.96 -1.21 5.42
C GLU A 128 -13.28 -0.45 5.17
N GLU A 129 -13.55 0.59 5.95
CA GLU A 129 -14.75 1.43 5.81
C GLU A 129 -14.47 2.73 5.04
N GLU A 130 -13.29 3.33 5.24
CA GLU A 130 -12.92 4.65 4.72
C GLU A 130 -12.08 4.59 3.44
N GLY A 131 -11.46 3.44 3.13
CA GLY A 131 -10.48 3.29 2.04
C GLY A 131 -11.03 3.37 0.62
N TYR A 132 -12.35 3.56 0.46
CA TYR A 132 -13.03 3.80 -0.83
C TYR A 132 -13.02 5.28 -1.24
N GLU A 133 -12.59 6.17 -0.33
CA GLU A 133 -12.40 7.59 -0.57
C GLU A 133 -11.00 8.01 -0.09
N PRO A 134 -10.45 9.13 -0.56
CA PRO A 134 -9.21 9.66 -0.03
C PRO A 134 -9.28 9.89 1.49
N ILE A 135 -8.37 9.26 2.24
CA ILE A 135 -8.33 9.45 3.70
C ILE A 135 -7.87 10.89 4.01
N PRO A 136 -8.68 11.72 4.69
CA PRO A 136 -8.38 13.15 4.85
C PRO A 136 -7.06 13.43 5.55
N GLU A 137 -6.72 12.66 6.58
CA GLU A 137 -5.47 12.80 7.35
C GLU A 137 -4.23 12.52 6.50
N VAL A 138 -4.31 11.52 5.64
CA VAL A 138 -3.23 11.14 4.73
C VAL A 138 -3.08 12.19 3.63
N THR A 139 -4.22 12.66 3.10
CA THR A 139 -4.27 13.76 2.13
C THR A 139 -3.61 15.01 2.69
N GLU A 140 -3.97 15.40 3.91
CA GLU A 140 -3.43 16.56 4.60
C GLU A 140 -1.94 16.40 4.93
N TYR A 141 -1.51 15.18 5.29
CA TYR A 141 -0.09 14.87 5.45
C TYR A 141 0.71 15.15 4.18
N PHE A 142 0.28 14.64 3.01
CA PHE A 142 1.02 14.88 1.76
C PHE A 142 0.91 16.32 1.26
N LYS A 143 -0.21 17.02 1.52
CA LYS A 143 -0.30 18.47 1.27
C LYS A 143 0.74 19.24 2.06
N ASN A 144 0.96 18.87 3.33
CA ASN A 144 1.91 19.57 4.21
C ASN A 144 3.34 19.03 4.14
N LEU A 145 3.58 17.85 3.57
CA LEU A 145 4.91 17.25 3.50
C LEU A 145 5.87 18.16 2.73
N PRO A 146 6.93 18.70 3.36
CA PRO A 146 7.87 19.57 2.69
C PRO A 146 8.84 18.74 1.81
N VAL A 147 9.14 19.24 0.62
CA VAL A 147 10.08 18.60 -0.31
C VAL A 147 11.30 19.52 -0.47
N PRO A 148 12.51 19.09 -0.05
CA PRO A 148 13.72 19.90 -0.21
C PRO A 148 13.99 20.29 -1.66
N LYS A 149 14.22 21.58 -1.92
CA LYS A 149 14.43 22.12 -3.28
C LYS A 149 15.65 21.53 -3.98
N LYS A 150 16.67 21.11 -3.23
CA LYS A 150 17.86 20.42 -3.78
C LYS A 150 17.48 19.14 -4.56
N LEU A 151 16.39 18.47 -4.18
CA LEU A 151 15.92 17.25 -4.84
C LEU A 151 15.22 17.53 -6.17
N ALA A 152 14.90 18.78 -6.51
CA ALA A 152 14.28 19.11 -7.80
C ALA A 152 15.16 18.69 -8.99
N THR A 153 16.48 18.71 -8.83
CA THR A 153 17.43 18.25 -9.86
C THR A 153 17.41 16.74 -10.08
N GLU A 154 16.86 15.97 -9.14
CA GLU A 154 16.72 14.53 -9.26
C GLU A 154 15.53 14.15 -10.15
N ILE A 155 14.54 15.03 -10.34
CA ILE A 155 13.39 14.71 -11.19
C ILE A 155 13.76 14.86 -12.66
N THR A 156 13.85 13.73 -13.36
CA THR A 156 14.11 13.68 -14.81
C THR A 156 12.90 13.24 -15.61
N GLU A 157 12.05 12.42 -14.99
CA GLU A 157 10.84 11.87 -15.57
C GLU A 157 9.73 11.87 -14.50
N ILE A 158 8.50 12.15 -14.94
CA ILE A 158 7.29 11.86 -14.18
C ILE A 158 6.58 10.71 -14.88
N TYR A 159 6.17 9.70 -14.11
CA TYR A 159 5.36 8.60 -14.58
C TYR A 159 4.16 8.43 -13.64
N GLN A 160 2.96 8.74 -14.12
CA GLN A 160 1.72 8.51 -13.40
C GLN A 160 1.03 7.27 -13.94
N ASP A 161 0.77 6.32 -13.04
CA ASP A 161 0.00 5.11 -13.27
C ASP A 161 -0.87 4.86 -12.03
N GLY A 162 -2.08 4.34 -12.22
CA GLY A 162 -3.00 4.07 -11.12
C GLY A 162 -2.46 3.08 -10.07
N GLY A 163 -1.50 2.25 -10.45
CA GLY A 163 -0.79 1.33 -9.55
C GLY A 163 0.39 1.96 -8.80
N ASN A 164 0.68 3.25 -8.97
CA ASN A 164 1.74 3.93 -8.21
C ASN A 164 1.45 3.88 -6.70
N ASP A 165 2.49 3.63 -5.91
CA ASP A 165 2.38 3.50 -4.46
C ASP A 165 1.67 4.70 -3.80
N ILE A 166 1.95 5.93 -4.25
CA ILE A 166 1.40 7.15 -3.67
C ILE A 166 -0.14 7.15 -3.67
N TYR A 167 -0.77 6.69 -4.75
CA TYR A 167 -2.22 6.66 -4.87
C TYR A 167 -2.81 5.58 -3.95
N MET A 168 -2.14 4.42 -3.84
CA MET A 168 -2.53 3.35 -2.92
C MET A 168 -2.39 3.71 -1.44
N GLN A 169 -1.55 4.71 -1.10
CA GLN A 169 -1.48 5.24 0.27
C GLN A 169 -2.65 6.18 0.58
N LEU A 170 -3.16 6.88 -0.42
CA LEU A 170 -4.20 7.89 -0.29
C LEU A 170 -5.61 7.29 -0.37
N LEU A 171 -5.79 6.37 -1.32
CA LEU A 171 -7.04 5.73 -1.68
C LEU A 171 -6.79 4.21 -1.83
N ARG A 172 -7.10 3.45 -0.78
CA ARG A 172 -6.73 2.03 -0.68
C ARG A 172 -7.48 1.15 -1.68
N PHE A 173 -8.74 1.45 -1.94
CA PHE A 173 -9.63 0.68 -2.79
C PHE A 173 -10.01 1.43 -4.06
N GLY A 174 -9.11 2.30 -4.55
CA GLY A 174 -9.28 3.01 -5.80
C GLY A 174 -9.36 2.06 -6.98
N GLU A 175 -10.19 2.43 -7.94
CA GLU A 175 -10.48 1.66 -9.14
C GLU A 175 -9.72 2.21 -10.37
N GLY A 176 -9.05 3.37 -10.21
CA GLY A 176 -8.09 3.93 -11.17
C GLY A 176 -8.69 4.98 -12.10
N TRP A 177 -9.96 5.34 -11.94
CA TRP A 177 -10.66 6.38 -12.71
C TRP A 177 -11.00 7.61 -11.88
N GLU A 178 -10.52 7.68 -10.65
CA GLU A 178 -10.72 8.83 -9.77
C GLU A 178 -9.92 10.04 -10.25
N ASP A 179 -10.50 11.23 -10.10
CA ASP A 179 -9.95 12.49 -10.60
C ASP A 179 -9.54 13.45 -9.48
N TYR A 180 -9.52 13.00 -8.22
CA TYR A 180 -9.25 13.84 -7.04
C TYR A 180 -7.90 14.59 -7.09
N TRP A 181 -6.96 14.11 -7.91
CA TRP A 181 -5.57 14.58 -7.96
C TRP A 181 -5.06 14.71 -9.40
N ASP A 182 -5.97 14.93 -10.35
CA ASP A 182 -5.57 15.32 -11.70
C ASP A 182 -4.62 16.51 -11.63
N ILE A 183 -3.50 16.45 -12.35
CA ILE A 183 -2.69 17.64 -12.58
C ILE A 183 -3.55 18.63 -13.37
N GLU A 184 -3.74 19.82 -12.84
CA GLU A 184 -4.56 20.87 -13.44
C GLU A 184 -3.72 21.91 -14.18
N ASN A 185 -2.49 22.16 -13.72
CA ASN A 185 -1.59 23.14 -14.32
C ASN A 185 -0.11 22.71 -14.29
N THR A 186 0.72 23.43 -15.04
CA THR A 186 2.13 23.10 -15.27
C THR A 186 3.12 24.06 -14.62
N GLU A 187 2.66 25.00 -13.78
CA GLU A 187 3.51 26.04 -13.19
C GLU A 187 4.68 25.45 -12.39
N ASP A 188 4.39 24.36 -11.65
CA ASP A 188 5.36 23.66 -10.82
C ASP A 188 6.53 23.08 -11.63
N ALA A 189 6.31 22.70 -12.89
CA ALA A 189 7.34 22.11 -13.75
C ALA A 189 8.55 23.05 -13.97
N THR A 190 8.36 24.37 -13.82
CA THR A 190 9.45 25.36 -13.93
C THR A 190 10.53 25.20 -12.85
N GLN A 191 10.21 24.54 -11.74
CA GLN A 191 11.14 24.31 -10.63
C GLN A 191 12.08 23.11 -10.87
N PHE A 192 11.83 22.30 -11.90
CA PHE A 192 12.53 21.04 -12.17
C PHE A 192 13.38 21.12 -13.45
N PRO A 193 14.62 21.66 -13.37
CA PRO A 193 15.43 21.96 -14.56
C PRO A 193 15.79 20.70 -15.38
N ASN A 194 15.82 19.54 -14.72
CA ASN A 194 16.18 18.26 -15.32
C ASN A 194 14.97 17.44 -15.79
N LEU A 195 13.74 17.89 -15.55
CA LEU A 195 12.54 17.23 -16.06
C LEU A 195 12.54 17.31 -17.59
N LYS A 196 12.45 16.15 -18.24
CA LYS A 196 12.47 16.03 -19.71
C LYS A 196 11.35 15.16 -20.25
N LYS A 197 10.70 14.37 -19.41
CA LYS A 197 9.64 13.45 -19.82
C LYS A 197 8.52 13.39 -18.79
N ALA A 198 7.29 13.30 -19.26
CA ALA A 198 6.12 13.05 -18.43
C ALA A 198 5.21 12.04 -19.14
N ILE A 199 4.89 10.92 -18.50
CA ILE A 199 3.83 10.00 -18.93
C ILE A 199 2.72 10.13 -17.90
N LEU A 200 1.55 10.61 -18.32
CA LEU A 200 0.48 11.02 -17.41
C LEU A 200 -0.77 10.18 -17.60
N CYS A 201 -1.41 9.81 -16.50
CA CYS A 201 -2.73 9.17 -16.47
C CYS A 201 -3.78 10.05 -15.77
N TYR A 202 -3.35 10.97 -14.90
CA TYR A 202 -4.21 11.82 -14.07
C TYR A 202 -3.86 13.29 -14.31
N ALA A 203 -4.44 13.88 -15.36
CA ALA A 203 -4.20 15.27 -15.73
C ALA A 203 -5.38 15.85 -16.54
N LYS A 204 -5.51 17.17 -16.57
CA LYS A 204 -6.43 17.89 -17.46
C LYS A 204 -5.88 17.95 -18.89
N ASP A 205 -6.79 18.11 -19.86
CA ASP A 205 -6.48 18.06 -21.30
C ASP A 205 -5.35 19.01 -21.74
N ASN A 206 -5.27 20.19 -21.11
CA ASN A 206 -4.26 21.22 -21.44
C ASN A 206 -2.84 20.84 -21.01
N VAL A 207 -2.68 19.99 -19.98
CA VAL A 207 -1.39 19.75 -19.32
C VAL A 207 -0.36 19.15 -20.26
N ILE A 208 -0.77 18.20 -21.11
CA ILE A 208 0.15 17.57 -22.07
C ILE A 208 0.71 18.60 -23.06
N GLU A 209 -0.14 19.48 -23.60
CA GLU A 209 0.30 20.51 -24.54
C GLU A 209 1.23 21.53 -23.86
N GLU A 210 0.87 21.98 -22.66
CA GLU A 210 1.67 22.93 -21.88
C GLU A 210 3.07 22.39 -21.54
N LEU A 211 3.17 21.15 -21.05
CA LEU A 211 4.47 20.53 -20.76
C LEU A 211 5.32 20.39 -22.02
N ASN A 212 4.71 20.00 -23.14
CA ASN A 212 5.41 19.91 -24.43
C ASN A 212 5.92 21.30 -24.87
N ASN A 213 5.14 22.36 -24.69
CA ASN A 213 5.56 23.74 -24.96
C ASN A 213 6.72 24.20 -24.07
N MET A 214 6.85 23.64 -22.86
CA MET A 214 8.00 23.84 -21.96
C MET A 214 9.24 23.01 -22.34
N GLY A 215 9.16 22.18 -23.38
CA GLY A 215 10.24 21.29 -23.80
C GLY A 215 10.35 19.99 -22.99
N ILE A 216 9.30 19.62 -22.26
CA ILE A 216 9.16 18.35 -21.55
C ILE A 216 8.33 17.43 -22.44
N LYS A 217 8.89 16.28 -22.88
CA LYS A 217 8.16 15.32 -23.71
C LYS A 217 7.02 14.71 -22.89
N ALA A 218 5.80 15.18 -23.09
CA ALA A 218 4.61 14.72 -22.38
C ALA A 218 3.70 13.90 -23.29
N GLU A 219 3.24 12.75 -22.79
CA GLU A 219 2.25 11.89 -23.45
C GLU A 219 1.31 11.23 -22.42
N TRP A 220 0.12 10.86 -22.86
CA TRP A 220 -0.79 10.03 -22.05
C TRP A 220 -0.22 8.61 -21.91
N LEU A 221 -0.47 7.99 -20.76
CA LEU A 221 -0.15 6.58 -20.50
C LEU A 221 -0.88 5.62 -21.45
#